data_AF-G2IYZ3-F1
#
_entry.id   AF-G2IYZ3-F1
#
_cell.length_a   1.000
_cell.length_b   1.000
_cell.length_c   1.000
_cell.angle_alpha   90.00
_cell.angle_beta   90.00
_cell.angle_gamma   90.00
#
_symmetry.space_group_name_H-M   'P 1'
#
loop_
_entity.id
_entity.type
_entity.pdbx_description
1 polymer ?
#
loop_
_entity_poly.entity_id
_entity_poly.type
_entity_poly.pdbx_seq_one_letter_code
_entity_poly.pdbx_strand_id
1 'polypeptide(L)'
;MQPGSLTKGRFPAFTDFPTMTYCVAMRLESGLIFASDSRTNAGVDNIATFQKMYTFEMADRLRLVMMTSGNLATSQSVASLLDLRSRRDGPDSLRSIGSLYDAAVLVGQTLREVIARGGDGQVDLGSSFLLGGQLAGERPRLFNIYPQGNFIEATADTPCFQIGETKYGKPILDRVLNYRSSLEEAIRCALISLDSTMRSNLSVALPIHLMWHRNDDFSPRSPLRIGEDDGYFRELRAAWGRGIKETFAALPTTPWSEELA
;
A
#
# COMPACT_ATOMS: atom_id res chain seq x y z
N MET A 1 0.73 -14.90 -57.94
CA MET A 1 1.10 -14.32 -56.63
C MET A 1 -0.19 -14.01 -55.89
N GLN A 2 -0.57 -14.84 -54.92
CA GLN A 2 -1.61 -14.49 -53.96
C GLN A 2 -0.96 -13.78 -52.76
N PRO A 3 -1.56 -12.73 -52.20
CA PRO A 3 -1.03 -12.04 -51.04
C PRO A 3 -1.19 -12.92 -49.79
N GLY A 4 -0.09 -13.06 -49.05
CA GLY A 4 0.00 -13.86 -47.83
C GLY A 4 -0.91 -13.34 -46.72
N SER A 5 -1.66 -14.26 -46.12
CA SER A 5 -2.41 -14.08 -44.89
C SER A 5 -1.46 -13.71 -43.74
N LEU A 6 -1.55 -12.48 -43.26
CA LEU A 6 -0.97 -12.05 -41.99
C LEU A 6 -1.79 -12.67 -40.85
N THR A 7 -1.25 -13.70 -40.22
CA THR A 7 -1.76 -14.24 -38.96
C THR A 7 -1.64 -13.17 -37.88
N LYS A 8 -2.78 -12.59 -37.49
CA LYS A 8 -2.89 -11.74 -36.29
C LYS A 8 -2.38 -12.55 -35.08
N GLY A 9 -1.24 -12.14 -34.54
CA GLY A 9 -0.76 -12.59 -33.24
C GLY A 9 -1.83 -12.33 -32.20
N ARG A 10 -2.40 -13.41 -31.67
CA ARG A 10 -3.39 -13.38 -30.59
C ARG A 10 -2.61 -13.09 -29.30
N PHE A 11 -2.52 -11.82 -28.92
CA PHE A 11 -2.10 -11.46 -27.56
C PHE A 11 -3.02 -12.18 -26.57
N PRO A 12 -2.49 -12.88 -25.55
CA PRO A 12 -3.34 -13.46 -24.53
C PRO A 12 -4.09 -12.30 -23.85
N ALA A 13 -5.42 -12.40 -23.82
CA ALA A 13 -6.23 -11.50 -23.03
C ALA A 13 -5.75 -11.60 -21.59
N PHE A 14 -5.20 -10.50 -21.06
CA PHE A 14 -5.05 -10.33 -19.63
C PHE A 14 -6.44 -10.57 -19.04
N THR A 15 -6.62 -11.67 -18.32
CA THR A 15 -7.76 -11.79 -17.42
C THR A 15 -7.51 -10.75 -16.34
N ASP A 16 -8.02 -9.53 -16.55
CA ASP A 16 -8.05 -8.44 -15.59
C ASP A 16 -8.89 -8.91 -14.40
N PHE A 17 -8.27 -9.65 -13.48
CA PHE A 17 -8.81 -9.76 -12.16
C PHE A 17 -8.67 -8.37 -11.55
N PRO A 18 -9.77 -7.71 -11.15
CA PRO A 18 -9.70 -6.39 -10.56
C PRO A 18 -8.76 -6.46 -9.36
N THR A 19 -7.77 -5.57 -9.32
CA THR A 19 -6.89 -5.48 -8.17
C THR A 19 -7.74 -5.19 -6.94
N MET A 20 -7.86 -6.16 -6.02
CA MET A 20 -8.71 -6.06 -4.84
C MET A 20 -7.87 -5.76 -3.62
N THR A 21 -7.38 -4.53 -3.49
CA THR A 21 -6.55 -4.04 -2.36
C THR A 21 -6.27 -2.54 -2.54
N TYR A 22 -6.15 -1.78 -1.47
CA TYR A 22 -5.44 -0.50 -1.48
C TYR A 22 -4.58 -0.35 -0.21
N CYS A 23 -3.28 -0.11 -0.40
CA CYS A 23 -2.36 0.29 0.67
C CYS A 23 -1.61 1.57 0.31
N VAL A 24 -1.29 2.37 1.31
CA VAL A 24 -0.53 3.62 1.17
C VAL A 24 0.47 3.75 2.32
N ALA A 25 1.70 4.12 1.98
CA ALA A 25 2.74 4.45 2.94
C ALA A 25 3.35 5.81 2.64
N MET A 26 3.70 6.55 3.68
CA MET A 26 4.25 7.90 3.60
C MET A 26 5.51 8.00 4.44
N ARG A 27 6.55 8.61 3.89
CA ARG A 27 7.83 8.93 4.54
C ARG A 27 7.96 10.44 4.67
N LEU A 28 7.79 10.92 5.89
CA LEU A 28 7.82 12.33 6.26
C LEU A 28 9.12 12.65 6.99
N GLU A 29 9.33 13.94 7.26
CA GLU A 29 10.44 14.40 8.08
C GLU A 29 10.38 13.83 9.49
N SER A 30 9.18 13.75 10.08
CA SER A 30 8.96 13.33 11.46
C SER A 30 8.69 11.83 11.66
N GLY A 31 8.57 11.05 10.58
CA GLY A 31 8.26 9.63 10.69
C GLY A 31 7.66 8.97 9.46
N LEU A 32 7.02 7.82 9.68
CA LEU A 32 6.34 7.03 8.66
C LEU A 32 4.86 6.83 9.02
N ILE A 33 4.00 6.82 8.00
CA ILE A 33 2.58 6.43 8.11
C ILE A 33 2.34 5.23 7.19
N PHE A 34 1.51 4.30 7.66
CA PHE A 34 1.08 3.12 6.92
C PHE A 34 -0.43 2.95 7.08
N ALA A 35 -1.15 2.80 5.98
CA ALA A 35 -2.58 2.49 5.99
C ALA A 35 -2.92 1.45 4.91
N SER A 36 -3.69 0.43 5.29
CA SER A 36 -4.13 -0.63 4.38
C SER A 36 -5.60 -0.98 4.61
N ASP A 37 -6.34 -1.19 3.53
CA ASP A 37 -7.65 -1.84 3.59
C ASP A 37 -7.50 -3.35 3.91
N SER A 38 -8.60 -4.10 3.98
CA SER A 38 -8.56 -5.55 4.27
C SER A 38 -9.42 -6.43 3.37
N ARG A 39 -10.21 -5.86 2.45
CA ARG A 39 -10.97 -6.65 1.47
C ARG A 39 -10.04 -7.31 0.48
N THR A 40 -10.18 -8.61 0.28
CA THR A 40 -9.23 -9.41 -0.51
C THR A 40 -9.96 -10.45 -1.35
N ASN A 41 -9.48 -10.67 -2.57
CA ASN A 41 -9.88 -11.79 -3.40
C ASN A 41 -9.14 -13.07 -2.98
N ALA A 42 -9.86 -14.09 -2.51
CA ALA A 42 -9.33 -15.39 -2.13
C ALA A 42 -9.71 -16.51 -3.11
N GLY A 43 -10.28 -16.17 -4.27
CA GLY A 43 -10.72 -17.11 -5.29
C GLY A 43 -12.00 -16.64 -5.99
N VAL A 44 -12.42 -17.40 -7.01
CA VAL A 44 -13.70 -17.15 -7.70
C VAL A 44 -14.83 -17.13 -6.66
N ASP A 45 -15.60 -16.05 -6.64
CA ASP A 45 -16.70 -15.78 -5.72
C ASP A 45 -16.34 -15.81 -4.21
N ASN A 46 -15.05 -15.66 -3.88
CA ASN A 46 -14.57 -15.66 -2.50
C ASN A 46 -13.91 -14.33 -2.14
N ILE A 47 -14.72 -13.37 -1.70
CA ILE A 47 -14.25 -12.09 -1.15
C ILE A 47 -14.28 -12.18 0.37
N ALA A 48 -13.13 -11.98 1.01
CA ALA A 48 -12.98 -12.10 2.45
C ALA A 48 -12.10 -10.97 3.03
N THR A 49 -12.01 -10.95 4.35
CA THR A 49 -11.19 -9.99 5.10
C THR A 49 -9.87 -10.63 5.48
N PHE A 50 -8.75 -10.08 4.96
CA PHE A 50 -7.41 -10.49 5.32
C PHE A 50 -6.58 -9.27 5.71
N GLN A 51 -5.71 -9.44 6.71
CA GLN A 51 -4.75 -8.42 7.11
C GLN A 51 -3.68 -8.27 6.02
N LYS A 52 -3.39 -7.03 5.63
CA LYS A 52 -2.42 -6.68 4.59
C LYS A 52 -1.22 -5.89 5.12
N MET A 53 -1.04 -5.84 6.43
CA MET A 53 0.03 -5.11 7.11
C MET A 53 0.71 -6.06 8.09
N TYR A 54 2.01 -6.25 7.96
CA TYR A 54 2.82 -7.14 8.79
C TYR A 54 3.92 -6.33 9.46
N THR A 55 4.12 -6.53 10.77
CA THR A 55 5.13 -5.83 11.55
C THR A 55 6.23 -6.81 11.96
N PHE A 56 7.49 -6.44 11.72
CA PHE A 56 8.66 -7.18 12.20
C PHE A 56 9.43 -6.27 13.15
N GLU A 57 9.56 -6.70 14.40
CA GLU A 57 10.12 -5.87 15.47
C GLU A 57 11.23 -6.61 16.21
N MET A 58 12.34 -5.92 16.45
CA MET A 58 13.42 -6.32 17.34
C MET A 58 13.64 -5.15 18.29
N ALA A 59 13.42 -5.40 19.57
CA ALA A 59 13.48 -4.38 20.63
C ALA A 59 14.74 -3.51 20.49
N ASP A 60 14.53 -2.20 20.54
CA ASP A 60 15.56 -1.15 20.51
C ASP A 60 16.47 -1.16 19.27
N ARG A 61 16.13 -1.94 18.24
CA ARG A 61 16.99 -2.12 17.06
C ARG A 61 16.26 -1.94 15.74
N LEU A 62 15.16 -2.66 15.51
CA LEU A 62 14.54 -2.71 14.19
C LEU A 62 13.03 -2.67 14.32
N ARG A 63 12.42 -1.80 13.52
CA ARG A 63 10.99 -1.82 13.25
C ARG A 63 10.78 -1.78 11.75
N LEU A 64 10.10 -2.79 11.21
CA LEU A 64 9.69 -2.86 9.82
C LEU A 64 8.19 -3.08 9.73
N VAL A 65 7.56 -2.39 8.80
CA VAL A 65 6.18 -2.59 8.39
C VAL A 65 6.19 -2.95 6.92
N MET A 66 5.61 -4.10 6.60
CA MET A 66 5.42 -4.58 5.25
C MET A 66 3.93 -4.60 4.92
N MET A 67 3.52 -3.94 3.85
CA MET A 67 2.16 -4.00 3.34
C MET A 67 2.10 -4.75 2.01
N THR A 68 0.99 -5.45 1.75
CA THR A 68 0.88 -6.39 0.63
C THR A 68 -0.26 -6.05 -0.32
N SER A 69 -0.07 -6.34 -1.61
CA SER A 69 -1.09 -6.29 -2.65
C SER A 69 -0.80 -7.31 -3.74
N GLY A 70 -1.84 -7.80 -4.43
CA GLY A 70 -1.74 -8.80 -5.49
C GLY A 70 -2.16 -10.19 -5.01
N ASN A 71 -1.49 -11.22 -5.50
CA ASN A 71 -1.83 -12.61 -5.21
C ASN A 71 -1.72 -12.94 -3.71
N LEU A 72 -2.85 -13.33 -3.10
CA LEU A 72 -2.92 -13.59 -1.66
C LEU A 72 -2.00 -14.73 -1.20
N ALA A 73 -1.96 -15.84 -1.95
CA ALA A 73 -1.12 -16.99 -1.60
C ALA A 73 0.38 -16.62 -1.65
N THR A 74 0.79 -15.83 -2.64
CA THR A 74 2.16 -15.34 -2.78
C THR A 74 2.53 -14.42 -1.63
N SER A 75 1.72 -13.39 -1.37
CA SER A 75 2.00 -12.43 -0.30
C SER A 75 2.02 -13.07 1.09
N GLN A 76 1.09 -13.99 1.40
CA GLN A 76 1.11 -14.75 2.65
C GLN A 76 2.35 -15.65 2.77
N SER A 77 2.76 -16.30 1.68
CA SER A 77 3.96 -17.14 1.67
C SER A 77 5.22 -16.31 1.94
N VAL A 78 5.34 -15.14 1.33
CA VAL A 78 6.46 -14.21 1.59
C VAL A 78 6.48 -13.78 3.04
N ALA A 79 5.35 -13.29 3.57
CA ALA A 79 5.26 -12.87 4.97
C ALA A 79 5.59 -14.01 5.96
N SER A 80 5.08 -15.21 5.69
CA SER A 80 5.32 -16.39 6.53
C SER A 80 6.78 -16.83 6.51
N LEU A 81 7.43 -16.83 5.34
CA LEU A 81 8.85 -17.18 5.23
C LEU A 81 9.73 -16.18 5.96
N LEU A 82 9.45 -14.87 5.84
CA LEU A 82 10.18 -13.83 6.55
C LEU A 82 10.04 -13.97 8.07
N ASP A 83 8.83 -14.23 8.57
CA ASP A 83 8.59 -14.47 10.00
C ASP A 83 9.30 -15.74 10.49
N LEU A 84 9.19 -16.86 9.76
CA LEU A 84 9.87 -18.12 10.10
C LEU A 84 11.40 -17.96 10.13
N ARG A 85 11.99 -17.30 9.13
CA ARG A 85 13.43 -17.00 9.06
C ARG A 85 13.86 -16.07 10.18
N SER A 86 13.01 -15.11 10.56
CA SER A 86 13.26 -14.21 11.69
C SER A 86 13.30 -14.89 13.05
N ARG A 87 12.90 -16.16 13.17
CA ARG A 87 12.99 -16.95 14.42
C ARG A 87 14.27 -17.77 14.51
N ARG A 88 15.11 -17.75 13.48
CA ARG A 88 16.36 -18.50 13.39
C ARG A 88 17.50 -17.53 13.10
N ASP A 89 18.70 -17.92 13.48
CA ASP A 89 19.91 -17.21 13.05
C ASP A 89 20.29 -17.65 11.64
N GLY A 90 20.59 -16.70 10.77
CA GLY A 90 20.92 -16.97 9.38
C GLY A 90 21.09 -15.68 8.55
N PRO A 91 21.81 -15.75 7.42
CA PRO A 91 22.01 -14.61 6.52
C PRO A 91 20.71 -14.18 5.80
N ASP A 92 19.68 -15.03 5.78
CA ASP A 92 18.35 -14.79 5.20
C ASP A 92 17.32 -14.29 6.23
N SER A 93 17.77 -13.89 7.43
CA SER A 93 16.91 -13.44 8.53
C SER A 93 16.83 -11.91 8.59
N LEU A 94 15.65 -11.36 8.89
CA LEU A 94 15.53 -9.91 9.15
C LEU A 94 16.35 -9.46 10.38
N ARG A 95 16.82 -10.39 11.23
CA ARG A 95 17.69 -10.09 12.37
C ARG A 95 19.14 -9.79 11.98
N SER A 96 19.58 -10.28 10.83
CA SER A 96 20.99 -10.17 10.39
C SER A 96 21.22 -9.02 9.42
N ILE A 97 20.18 -8.26 9.05
CA ILE A 97 20.32 -7.11 8.14
C ILE A 97 21.24 -6.04 8.73
N GLY A 98 22.10 -5.50 7.87
CA GLY A 98 22.97 -4.37 8.18
C GLY A 98 22.34 -3.03 7.82
N SER A 99 21.36 -3.03 6.92
CA SER A 99 20.63 -1.83 6.49
C SER A 99 19.19 -2.11 6.10
N LEU A 100 18.35 -1.05 6.02
CA LEU A 100 17.00 -1.19 5.48
C LEU A 100 16.98 -1.49 3.97
N TYR A 101 18.06 -1.18 3.26
CA TYR A 101 18.24 -1.61 1.87
C TYR A 101 18.34 -3.14 1.79
N ASP A 102 19.09 -3.77 2.69
CA ASP A 102 19.20 -5.22 2.76
C ASP A 102 17.87 -5.89 3.08
N ALA A 103 17.02 -5.25 3.90
CA ALA A 103 15.65 -5.73 4.11
C ALA A 103 14.83 -5.71 2.81
N ALA A 104 14.91 -4.65 2.00
CA ALA A 104 14.23 -4.60 0.70
C ALA A 104 14.76 -5.66 -0.28
N VAL A 105 16.08 -5.90 -0.29
CA VAL A 105 16.70 -7.00 -1.04
C VAL A 105 16.17 -8.35 -0.60
N LEU A 106 16.12 -8.60 0.71
CA LEU A 106 15.66 -9.87 1.28
C LEU A 106 14.19 -10.16 0.95
N VAL A 107 13.31 -9.14 1.04
CA VAL A 107 11.91 -9.28 0.64
C VAL A 107 11.79 -9.58 -0.86
N GLY A 108 12.54 -8.86 -1.71
CA GLY A 108 12.55 -9.10 -3.15
C GLY A 108 13.09 -10.49 -3.54
N GLN A 109 14.11 -10.99 -2.83
CA GLN A 109 14.61 -12.36 -3.00
C GLN A 109 13.58 -13.40 -2.57
N THR A 110 12.94 -13.20 -1.43
CA THR A 110 11.89 -14.09 -0.91
C THR A 110 10.68 -14.13 -1.85
N LEU A 111 10.31 -13.00 -2.46
CA LEU A 111 9.27 -12.94 -3.48
C LEU A 111 9.63 -13.80 -4.70
N ARG A 112 10.84 -13.63 -5.26
CA ARG A 112 11.30 -14.44 -6.40
C ARG A 112 11.33 -15.93 -6.07
N GLU A 113 11.76 -16.28 -4.87
CA GLU A 113 11.76 -17.65 -4.37
C GLU A 113 10.35 -18.24 -4.34
N VAL A 114 9.36 -17.50 -3.82
CA VAL A 114 7.96 -17.94 -3.75
C VAL A 114 7.37 -18.10 -5.16
N ILE A 115 7.58 -17.13 -6.05
CA ILE A 115 7.09 -17.19 -7.44
C ILE A 115 7.68 -18.40 -8.17
N ALA A 116 8.98 -18.67 -8.00
CA ALA A 116 9.65 -19.81 -8.63
C ALA A 116 9.07 -21.18 -8.21
N ARG A 117 8.47 -21.29 -7.01
CA ARG A 117 7.80 -22.52 -6.56
C ARG A 117 6.43 -22.74 -7.23
N GLY A 118 5.81 -21.68 -7.75
CA GLY A 118 4.48 -21.73 -8.37
C GLY A 118 4.43 -22.36 -9.77
N GLY A 119 5.59 -22.55 -10.41
CA GLY A 119 5.72 -23.14 -11.75
C GLY A 119 5.28 -22.21 -12.89
N ASP A 120 5.40 -22.69 -14.14
CA ASP A 120 5.15 -21.92 -15.38
C ASP A 120 3.65 -21.83 -15.75
N GLY A 121 2.77 -21.70 -14.76
CA GLY A 121 1.32 -21.59 -14.99
C GLY A 121 0.93 -20.27 -15.66
N GLN A 122 -0.22 -20.26 -16.35
CA GLN A 122 -0.82 -19.03 -16.92
C GLN A 122 -1.45 -18.11 -15.86
N VAL A 123 -1.29 -18.41 -14.57
CA VAL A 123 -1.89 -17.64 -13.47
C VAL A 123 -0.93 -16.56 -13.02
N ASP A 124 -1.43 -15.34 -12.87
CA ASP A 124 -0.64 -14.25 -12.29
C ASP A 124 -0.40 -14.47 -10.79
N LEU A 125 0.86 -14.78 -10.46
CA LEU A 125 1.35 -14.92 -9.08
C LEU A 125 1.98 -13.61 -8.56
N GLY A 126 1.91 -12.53 -9.33
CA GLY A 126 2.48 -11.24 -8.99
C GLY A 126 1.96 -10.70 -7.65
N SER A 127 2.87 -10.16 -6.85
CA SER A 127 2.56 -9.40 -5.64
C SER A 127 3.50 -8.21 -5.54
N SER A 128 2.98 -7.10 -5.03
CA SER A 128 3.75 -5.89 -4.74
C SER A 128 3.75 -5.62 -3.24
N PHE A 129 4.82 -5.00 -2.75
CA PHE A 129 5.00 -4.74 -1.33
C PHE A 129 5.45 -3.32 -1.08
N LEU A 130 4.89 -2.69 -0.05
CA LEU A 130 5.46 -1.48 0.54
C LEU A 130 6.20 -1.88 1.80
N LEU A 131 7.50 -1.58 1.89
CA LEU A 131 8.34 -1.90 3.03
C LEU A 131 8.89 -0.60 3.61
N GLY A 132 8.51 -0.26 4.82
CA GLY A 132 9.04 0.92 5.50
C GLY A 132 9.37 0.64 6.95
N GLY A 133 10.27 1.42 7.51
CA GLY A 133 10.67 1.23 8.90
C GLY A 133 11.93 2.00 9.27
N GLN A 134 12.51 1.61 10.40
CA GLN A 134 13.75 2.17 10.91
C GLN A 134 14.63 1.08 11.52
N LEU A 135 15.92 1.14 11.21
CA LEU A 135 16.99 0.40 11.89
C LEU A 135 17.73 1.40 12.79
N ALA A 136 18.11 1.01 14.00
CA ALA A 136 18.87 1.85 14.92
C ALA A 136 20.16 2.35 14.25
N GLY A 137 20.39 3.65 14.28
CA GLY A 137 21.50 4.31 13.58
C GLY A 137 21.20 4.70 12.12
N GLU A 138 20.07 4.29 11.55
CA GLU A 138 19.60 4.76 10.25
C GLU A 138 18.41 5.71 10.38
N ARG A 139 18.27 6.62 9.40
CA ARG A 139 17.02 7.35 9.19
C ARG A 139 15.90 6.38 8.80
N PRO A 140 14.62 6.70 9.06
CA PRO A 140 13.52 5.93 8.50
C PRO A 140 13.53 5.95 6.97
N ARG A 141 13.26 4.79 6.37
CA ARG A 141 13.23 4.58 4.92
C ARG A 141 11.96 3.86 4.51
N LEU A 142 11.57 4.04 3.25
CA LEU A 142 10.37 3.47 2.66
C LEU A 142 10.66 3.03 1.23
N PHE A 143 10.27 1.80 0.89
CA PHE A 143 10.51 1.16 -0.38
C PHE A 143 9.22 0.67 -1.01
N ASN A 144 9.16 0.68 -2.33
CA ASN A 144 8.16 -0.01 -3.13
C ASN A 144 8.82 -1.16 -3.89
N ILE A 145 8.41 -2.39 -3.59
CA ILE A 145 8.96 -3.62 -4.16
C ILE A 145 7.98 -4.14 -5.21
N TYR A 146 8.48 -4.24 -6.44
CA TYR A 146 7.70 -4.68 -7.59
C TYR A 146 7.63 -6.20 -7.69
N PRO A 147 6.70 -6.76 -8.49
CA PRO A 147 6.57 -8.21 -8.69
C PRO A 147 7.85 -8.91 -9.14
N GLN A 148 8.77 -8.21 -9.80
CA GLN A 148 10.07 -8.74 -10.26
C GLN A 148 11.11 -8.82 -9.12
N GLY A 149 10.78 -8.32 -7.93
CA GLY A 149 11.65 -8.30 -6.75
C GLY A 149 12.74 -7.21 -6.78
N ASN A 150 12.70 -6.30 -7.75
CA ASN A 150 13.41 -5.03 -7.68
C ASN A 150 12.55 -3.97 -6.97
N PHE A 151 13.16 -2.85 -6.58
CA PHE A 151 12.47 -1.85 -5.78
C PHE A 151 13.02 -0.43 -6.01
N ILE A 152 12.22 0.55 -5.60
CA ILE A 152 12.60 1.96 -5.49
C ILE A 152 12.43 2.45 -4.05
N GLU A 153 13.12 3.54 -3.71
CA GLU A 153 13.05 4.18 -2.39
C GLU A 153 12.34 5.54 -2.48
N ALA A 154 11.55 5.87 -1.47
CA ALA A 154 10.89 7.15 -1.34
C ALA A 154 11.92 8.25 -1.06
N THR A 155 11.71 9.42 -1.65
CA THR A 155 12.56 10.60 -1.45
C THR A 155 11.76 11.72 -0.79
N ALA A 156 12.36 12.89 -0.60
CA ALA A 156 11.60 14.07 -0.17
C ALA A 156 10.64 14.56 -1.27
N ASP A 157 11.02 14.41 -2.55
CA ASP A 157 10.19 14.80 -3.69
C ASP A 157 9.05 13.81 -3.96
N THR A 158 9.30 12.53 -3.69
CA THR A 158 8.30 11.45 -3.78
C THR A 158 8.18 10.74 -2.42
N PRO A 159 7.52 11.37 -1.42
CA PRO A 159 7.47 10.86 -0.06
C PRO A 159 6.38 9.80 0.16
N CYS A 160 5.64 9.39 -0.88
CA CYS A 160 4.47 8.53 -0.74
C CYS A 160 4.46 7.44 -1.82
N PHE A 161 4.14 6.22 -1.41
CA PHE A 161 3.88 5.10 -2.31
C PHE A 161 2.52 4.47 -2.05
N GLN A 162 1.95 3.91 -3.11
CA GLN A 162 0.66 3.24 -3.10
C GLN A 162 0.78 1.91 -3.86
N ILE A 163 0.04 0.88 -3.42
CA ILE A 163 -0.10 -0.41 -4.12
C ILE A 163 -1.58 -0.82 -4.17
N GLY A 164 -1.97 -1.57 -5.21
CA GLY A 164 -3.35 -1.97 -5.49
C GLY A 164 -4.14 -0.92 -6.29
N GLU A 165 -5.37 -0.61 -5.87
CA GLU A 165 -6.28 0.36 -6.50
C GLU A 165 -5.93 1.80 -6.09
N THR A 166 -4.85 2.30 -6.67
CA THR A 166 -4.21 3.56 -6.22
C THR A 166 -4.85 4.83 -6.78
N LYS A 167 -5.56 4.73 -7.91
CA LYS A 167 -5.94 5.89 -8.73
C LYS A 167 -6.95 6.83 -8.05
N TYR A 168 -7.92 6.28 -7.31
CA TYR A 168 -9.01 7.05 -6.72
C TYR A 168 -8.55 7.94 -5.55
N GLY A 169 -7.65 7.43 -4.72
CA GLY A 169 -7.11 8.13 -3.57
C GLY A 169 -5.91 9.04 -3.88
N LYS A 170 -5.23 8.84 -5.02
CA LYS A 170 -4.05 9.62 -5.40
C LYS A 170 -4.24 11.15 -5.41
N PRO A 171 -5.34 11.72 -5.93
CA PRO A 171 -5.46 13.17 -6.06
C PRO A 171 -5.47 13.97 -4.75
N ILE A 172 -5.87 13.38 -3.61
CA ILE A 172 -5.78 14.08 -2.32
C ILE A 172 -4.36 14.06 -1.77
N LEU A 173 -3.65 12.94 -1.97
CA LEU A 173 -2.24 12.80 -1.60
C LEU A 173 -1.39 13.84 -2.35
N ASP A 174 -1.56 13.93 -3.68
CA ASP A 174 -0.78 14.85 -4.51
C ASP A 174 -1.06 16.34 -4.21
N ARG A 175 -2.23 16.67 -3.63
CA ARG A 175 -2.62 18.06 -3.33
C ARG A 175 -2.26 18.53 -1.93
N VAL A 176 -2.21 17.62 -0.96
CA VAL A 176 -2.12 17.98 0.47
C VAL A 176 -0.83 17.50 1.10
N LEU A 177 -0.33 16.32 0.69
CA LEU A 177 0.81 15.69 1.32
C LEU A 177 2.12 16.22 0.75
N ASN A 178 3.07 16.54 1.63
CA ASN A 178 4.46 16.77 1.28
C ASN A 178 5.38 16.24 2.39
N TYR A 179 6.69 16.21 2.15
CA TYR A 179 7.67 15.65 3.10
C TYR A 179 7.63 16.30 4.50
N ARG A 180 7.21 17.57 4.60
CA ARG A 180 7.12 18.32 5.86
C ARG A 180 5.74 18.29 6.51
N SER A 181 4.76 17.62 5.91
CA SER A 181 3.45 17.42 6.54
C SER A 181 3.62 16.76 7.91
N SER A 182 2.80 17.16 8.87
CA SER A 182 2.78 16.50 10.18
C SER A 182 2.24 15.07 10.06
N LEU A 183 2.58 14.21 11.04
CA LEU A 183 2.02 12.85 11.11
C LEU A 183 0.49 12.87 11.17
N GLU A 184 -0.10 13.84 11.86
CA GLU A 184 -1.55 13.96 12.00
C GLU A 184 -2.23 14.33 10.67
N GLU A 185 -1.69 15.32 9.94
CA GLU A 185 -2.18 15.68 8.60
C GLU A 185 -2.05 14.50 7.63
N ALA A 186 -0.93 13.79 7.67
CA ALA A 186 -0.70 12.62 6.84
C ALA A 186 -1.68 11.46 7.14
N ILE A 187 -2.00 11.23 8.42
CA ILE A 187 -3.04 10.26 8.82
C ILE A 187 -4.40 10.67 8.26
N ARG A 188 -4.82 11.92 8.43
CA ARG A 188 -6.10 12.41 7.88
C ARG A 188 -6.12 12.26 6.35
N CYS A 189 -5.01 12.60 5.69
CA CYS A 189 -4.85 12.47 4.24
C CYS A 189 -4.97 11.00 3.78
N ALA A 190 -4.31 10.07 4.48
CA ALA A 190 -4.40 8.63 4.20
C ALA A 190 -5.82 8.09 4.35
N LEU A 191 -6.53 8.50 5.40
CA LEU A 191 -7.91 8.07 5.67
C LEU A 191 -8.90 8.64 4.64
N ILE A 192 -8.75 9.90 4.23
CA ILE A 192 -9.55 10.51 3.15
C ILE A 192 -9.26 9.84 1.81
N SER A 193 -7.99 9.50 1.55
CA SER A 193 -7.59 8.73 0.37
C SER A 193 -8.30 7.37 0.32
N LEU A 194 -8.33 6.64 1.44
CA LEU A 194 -9.07 5.38 1.58
C LEU A 194 -10.58 5.56 1.45
N ASP A 195 -11.19 6.60 2.04
CA ASP A 195 -12.63 6.88 1.87
C ASP A 195 -12.99 7.11 0.41
N SER A 196 -12.21 7.93 -0.30
CA SER A 196 -12.41 8.22 -1.72
C SER A 196 -12.34 6.94 -2.54
N THR A 197 -11.36 6.09 -2.28
CA THR A 197 -11.25 4.79 -2.96
C THR A 197 -12.41 3.86 -2.64
N MET A 198 -12.80 3.69 -1.38
CA MET A 198 -13.93 2.82 -0.98
C MET A 198 -15.27 3.27 -1.57
N ARG A 199 -15.48 4.59 -1.71
CA ARG A 199 -16.70 5.15 -2.33
C ARG A 199 -16.77 4.89 -3.83
N SER A 200 -15.62 4.73 -4.49
CA SER A 200 -15.53 4.64 -5.95
C SER A 200 -15.15 3.25 -6.47
N ASN A 201 -14.66 2.35 -5.61
CA ASN A 201 -14.31 0.98 -5.97
C ASN A 201 -14.64 0.00 -4.82
N LEU A 202 -15.53 -0.96 -5.11
CA LEU A 202 -15.98 -1.98 -4.15
C LEU A 202 -14.90 -3.00 -3.78
N SER A 203 -13.77 -3.04 -4.49
CA SER A 203 -12.67 -3.96 -4.21
C SER A 203 -11.85 -3.56 -2.97
N VAL A 204 -12.06 -2.34 -2.47
CA VAL A 204 -11.41 -1.79 -1.28
C VAL A 204 -12.46 -1.59 -0.19
N ALA A 205 -12.18 -2.06 1.02
CA ALA A 205 -13.11 -1.86 2.13
C ALA A 205 -12.48 -1.93 3.53
N LEU A 206 -13.29 -1.51 4.49
CA LEU A 206 -13.08 -1.70 5.91
C LEU A 206 -12.96 -3.20 6.29
N PRO A 207 -12.33 -3.50 7.43
CA PRO A 207 -11.59 -2.59 8.30
C PRO A 207 -10.30 -2.05 7.66
N ILE A 208 -9.90 -0.84 8.07
CA ILE A 208 -8.59 -0.26 7.77
C ILE A 208 -7.62 -0.61 8.90
N HIS A 209 -6.39 -0.95 8.58
CA HIS A 209 -5.28 -1.00 9.54
C HIS A 209 -4.42 0.24 9.36
N LEU A 210 -4.21 0.99 10.43
CA LEU A 210 -3.41 2.22 10.46
C LEU A 210 -2.25 2.05 11.44
N MET A 211 -1.05 2.41 11.03
CA MET A 211 0.13 2.44 11.89
C MET A 211 0.98 3.65 11.56
N TRP A 212 1.69 4.15 12.56
CA TRP A 212 2.70 5.19 12.40
C TRP A 212 3.96 4.83 13.16
N HIS A 213 5.08 5.38 12.70
CA HIS A 213 6.38 5.26 13.32
C HIS A 213 6.98 6.66 13.46
N ARG A 214 7.32 7.07 14.68
CA ARG A 214 8.05 8.32 14.91
C ARG A 214 9.53 8.05 14.78
N ASN A 215 10.30 9.00 14.27
CA ASN A 215 11.76 8.85 14.19
C ASN A 215 12.32 8.47 15.56
N ASP A 216 13.19 7.45 15.56
CA ASP A 216 13.93 6.94 16.70
C ASP A 216 13.06 6.34 17.83
N ASP A 217 11.76 6.12 17.58
CA ASP A 217 10.84 5.48 18.52
C ASP A 217 10.67 3.98 18.20
N PHE A 218 11.37 3.13 18.94
CA PHE A 218 11.28 1.67 18.81
C PHE A 218 10.27 1.04 19.79
N SER A 219 9.44 1.83 20.47
CA SER A 219 8.46 1.35 21.46
C SER A 219 7.39 0.49 20.78
N PRO A 220 7.12 -0.76 21.21
CA PRO A 220 6.16 -1.67 20.57
C PRO A 220 4.83 -1.02 20.21
N ARG A 221 4.34 -1.24 18.99
CA ARG A 221 3.08 -0.65 18.52
C ARG A 221 2.34 -1.61 17.60
N SER A 222 1.12 -1.97 17.97
CA SER A 222 0.21 -2.69 17.09
C SER A 222 -0.54 -1.71 16.17
N PRO A 223 -0.88 -2.12 14.94
CA PRO A 223 -1.75 -1.33 14.07
C PRO A 223 -3.12 -1.08 14.73
N LEU A 224 -3.61 0.15 14.60
CA LEU A 224 -4.99 0.50 14.94
C LEU A 224 -5.92 -0.07 13.87
N ARG A 225 -6.95 -0.80 14.30
CA ARG A 225 -8.00 -1.33 13.41
C ARG A 225 -9.23 -0.42 13.43
N ILE A 226 -9.50 0.23 12.31
CA ILE A 226 -10.63 1.15 12.10
C ILE A 226 -11.74 0.36 11.41
N GLY A 227 -12.85 0.13 12.11
CA GLY A 227 -14.04 -0.58 11.61
C GLY A 227 -15.14 0.37 11.12
N GLU A 228 -16.31 -0.20 10.78
CA GLU A 228 -17.48 0.58 10.36
C GLU A 228 -18.01 1.51 11.46
N ASP A 229 -17.93 1.06 12.71
CA ASP A 229 -18.45 1.79 13.87
C ASP A 229 -17.49 2.85 14.44
N ASP A 230 -16.28 2.98 13.87
CA ASP A 230 -15.28 3.92 14.36
C ASP A 230 -15.81 5.37 14.34
N GLY A 231 -15.91 5.99 15.51
CA GLY A 231 -16.54 7.29 15.68
C GLY A 231 -15.77 8.41 14.95
N TYR A 232 -14.44 8.38 15.08
CA TYR A 232 -13.57 9.38 14.45
C TYR A 232 -13.62 9.29 12.92
N PHE A 233 -13.53 8.07 12.36
CA PHE A 233 -13.56 7.90 10.91
C PHE A 233 -14.90 8.31 10.32
N ARG A 234 -16.03 8.01 10.99
CA ARG A 234 -17.36 8.49 10.57
C ARG A 234 -17.44 10.01 10.58
N GLU A 235 -16.94 10.65 11.64
CA GLU A 235 -16.90 12.11 11.74
C GLU A 235 -16.04 12.74 10.63
N LEU A 236 -14.82 12.20 10.41
CA LEU A 236 -13.90 12.66 9.37
C LEU A 236 -14.54 12.60 7.99
N ARG A 237 -15.16 11.47 7.63
CA ARG A 237 -15.85 11.28 6.35
C ARG A 237 -17.01 12.25 6.17
N ALA A 238 -17.79 12.47 7.23
CA ALA A 238 -18.92 13.39 7.20
C ALA A 238 -18.46 14.84 7.06
N ALA A 239 -17.43 15.25 7.80
CA ALA A 239 -16.84 16.59 7.71
C ALA A 239 -16.23 16.84 6.33
N TRP A 240 -15.45 15.90 5.80
CA TRP A 240 -14.86 15.99 4.47
C TRP A 240 -15.92 16.10 3.37
N GLY A 241 -16.96 15.26 3.42
CA GLY A 241 -18.06 15.29 2.47
C GLY A 241 -18.85 16.61 2.49
N ARG A 242 -19.05 17.22 3.66
CA ARG A 242 -19.66 18.56 3.77
C ARG A 242 -18.74 19.63 3.20
N GLY A 243 -17.48 19.66 3.61
CA GLY A 243 -16.51 20.66 3.18
C GLY A 243 -16.28 20.70 1.66
N ILE A 244 -16.27 19.54 0.98
CA ILE A 244 -16.21 19.51 -0.49
C ILE A 244 -17.44 20.19 -1.11
N LYS A 245 -18.64 19.89 -0.62
CA LYS A 245 -19.88 20.48 -1.17
C LYS A 245 -19.94 21.98 -0.95
N GLU A 246 -19.54 22.44 0.23
CA GLU A 246 -19.46 23.86 0.57
C GLU A 246 -18.44 24.59 -0.32
N THR A 247 -17.24 24.02 -0.48
CA THR A 247 -16.21 24.58 -1.36
C THR A 247 -16.67 24.62 -2.82
N PHE A 248 -17.33 23.56 -3.30
CA PHE A 248 -17.86 23.49 -4.66
C PHE A 248 -18.96 24.53 -4.91
N ALA A 249 -19.87 24.70 -3.95
CA ALA A 249 -20.94 25.71 -4.05
C ALA A 249 -20.40 27.15 -4.01
N ALA A 250 -19.22 27.37 -3.42
CA ALA A 250 -18.55 28.65 -3.37
C ALA A 250 -17.66 28.94 -4.60
N LEU A 251 -17.62 28.04 -5.59
CA LEU A 251 -16.85 28.28 -6.82
C LEU A 251 -17.44 29.47 -7.62
N PRO A 252 -16.61 30.20 -8.38
CA PRO A 252 -17.09 31.27 -9.24
C PRO A 252 -18.17 30.78 -10.21
N THR A 253 -19.17 31.63 -10.45
CA THR A 253 -20.19 31.36 -11.48
C THR A 253 -19.54 31.24 -12.85
N THR A 254 -20.12 30.40 -13.70
CA THR A 254 -19.62 30.22 -15.05
C THR A 254 -19.86 31.49 -15.89
N PRO A 255 -18.98 31.84 -16.84
CA PRO A 255 -19.18 32.98 -17.73
C PRO A 255 -20.49 32.93 -18.54
N TRP A 256 -21.03 31.73 -18.74
CA TRP A 256 -22.29 31.45 -19.44
C TRP A 256 -23.48 31.24 -18.49
N SER A 257 -23.40 31.72 -17.24
CA SER A 257 -24.50 31.54 -16.27
C SER A 257 -25.81 32.20 -16.71
N GLU A 258 -25.74 33.33 -17.42
CA GLU A 258 -26.93 34.02 -17.96
C GLU A 258 -27.60 33.23 -19.10
N GLU A 259 -26.84 32.42 -19.86
CA GLU A 259 -27.37 31.57 -20.93
C GLU A 259 -28.02 30.28 -20.39
N LEU A 260 -27.66 29.88 -19.17
CA LEU A 260 -28.20 28.68 -18.50
C LEU A 260 -29.41 28.97 -17.61
N ALA A 261 -29.72 30.25 -17.35
CA ALA A 261 -30.83 30.69 -16.51
C ALA A 261 -32.17 30.66 -17.26
#